data_AF-A0A957BPX0-F1
#
_entry.id   AF-A0A957BPX0-F1
#
_cell.length_a   1.000
_cell.length_b   1.000
_cell.length_c   1.000
_cell.angle_alpha   90.00
_cell.angle_beta   90.00
_cell.angle_gamma   90.00
#
_symmetry.space_group_name_H-M   'P 1'
#
loop_
_entity.id
_entity.type
_entity.pdbx_description
1 polymer ?
#
loop_
_entity_poly.entity_id
_entity_poly.type
_entity_poly.pdbx_seq_one_letter_code
_entity_poly.pdbx_strand_id
1 'polypeptide(L)'
;LVRPGVATVVILQLLAIWNEFLYATVLVQDVAQKPLQPVIFNLVGQFNTNWPSLTAALTMAIIPVVLVYINMQKQFVAGLTQGALKG
;
A
#
# COMPACT_ATOMS: atom_id res chain seq x y z
N LEU A 1 10.57 -25.29 -1.86
CA LEU A 1 11.66 -24.39 -2.31
C LEU A 1 11.15 -23.06 -2.87
N VAL A 2 10.03 -23.02 -3.63
CA VAL A 2 9.55 -21.77 -4.28
C VAL A 2 8.64 -20.88 -3.40
N ARG A 3 7.98 -21.46 -2.37
CA ARG A 3 7.05 -20.77 -1.46
C ARG A 3 7.56 -19.44 -0.84
N PRO A 4 8.77 -19.36 -0.27
CA PRO A 4 9.25 -18.10 0.32
C PRO A 4 9.57 -17.04 -0.75
N GLY A 5 10.08 -17.43 -1.92
CA GLY A 5 10.35 -16.50 -3.02
C GLY A 5 9.07 -15.86 -3.58
N VAL A 6 8.02 -16.67 -3.78
CA VAL A 6 6.71 -16.17 -4.24
C VAL A 6 6.05 -15.26 -3.22
N ALA A 7 6.17 -15.57 -1.93
CA ALA A 7 5.64 -14.71 -0.87
C ALA A 7 6.26 -13.30 -0.92
N THR A 8 7.57 -13.20 -1.09
CA THR A 8 8.27 -11.91 -1.22
C THR A 8 7.80 -11.13 -2.45
N VAL A 9 7.70 -11.78 -3.61
CA VAL A 9 7.23 -11.13 -4.85
C VAL A 9 5.80 -10.61 -4.68
N VAL A 10 4.92 -11.41 -4.08
CA VAL A 10 3.54 -11.00 -3.81
C VAL A 10 3.50 -9.79 -2.89
N ILE A 11 4.29 -9.77 -1.80
CA ILE A 11 4.36 -8.60 -0.89
C ILE A 11 4.78 -7.35 -1.64
N LEU A 12 5.91 -7.43 -2.35
CA LEU A 12 6.48 -6.28 -3.05
C LEU A 12 5.51 -5.76 -4.12
N GLN A 13 4.85 -6.66 -4.84
CA GLN A 13 3.85 -6.30 -5.84
C GLN A 13 2.61 -5.67 -5.21
N LEU A 14 2.13 -6.20 -4.08
CA LEU A 14 0.97 -5.66 -3.37
C LEU A 14 1.26 -4.26 -2.85
N LEU A 15 2.45 -4.03 -2.29
CA LEU A 15 2.90 -2.70 -1.89
C LEU A 15 3.05 -1.75 -3.09
N ALA A 16 3.58 -2.23 -4.22
CA ALA A 16 3.73 -1.42 -5.42
C ALA A 16 2.36 -0.98 -5.97
N ILE A 17 1.40 -1.91 -6.08
CA ILE A 17 0.02 -1.61 -6.53
C ILE A 17 -0.67 -0.70 -5.51
N TRP A 18 -0.48 -0.93 -4.21
CA TRP A 18 -1.08 -0.11 -3.17
C TRP A 18 -0.53 1.33 -3.13
N ASN A 19 0.70 1.57 -3.57
CA ASN A 19 1.26 2.92 -3.66
C ASN A 19 1.15 3.52 -5.06
N GLU A 20 0.53 2.81 -6.00
CA GLU A 20 0.34 3.26 -7.35
C GLU A 20 -0.64 4.45 -7.36
N PHE A 21 -0.15 5.61 -7.81
CA PHE A 21 -0.90 6.87 -7.81
C PHE A 21 -1.11 7.43 -9.22
N LEU A 22 -0.12 7.27 -10.10
CA LEU A 22 -0.02 8.01 -11.34
C LEU A 22 -0.89 7.37 -12.42
N TYR A 23 -0.82 6.05 -12.59
CA TYR A 23 -1.66 5.26 -13.48
C TYR A 23 -3.13 5.36 -13.08
N ALA A 24 -3.42 5.24 -11.77
CA ALA A 24 -4.76 5.43 -11.22
C ALA A 24 -5.35 6.81 -11.51
N THR A 25 -4.56 7.87 -11.39
CA THR A 25 -5.04 9.25 -11.62
C THR A 25 -5.26 9.54 -13.10
N VAL A 26 -4.42 8.99 -13.99
CA VAL A 26 -4.46 9.26 -15.43
C VAL A 26 -5.55 8.44 -16.13
N LEU A 27 -5.72 7.17 -15.77
CA LEU A 27 -6.57 6.24 -16.50
C LEU A 27 -7.98 6.08 -15.92
N VAL A 28 -8.12 6.20 -14.60
CA VAL A 28 -9.43 6.06 -13.95
C VAL A 28 -10.04 7.44 -13.80
N GLN A 29 -11.06 7.73 -14.62
CA GLN A 29 -11.77 9.02 -14.56
C GLN A 29 -12.98 8.99 -13.63
N ASP A 30 -13.63 7.83 -13.48
CA ASP A 30 -14.75 7.67 -12.56
C ASP A 30 -14.25 7.62 -11.10
N VAL A 31 -14.73 8.56 -10.29
CA VAL A 31 -14.39 8.68 -8.86
C VAL A 31 -14.83 7.45 -8.08
N ALA A 32 -15.92 6.78 -8.47
CA ALA A 32 -16.39 5.57 -7.79
C ALA A 32 -15.46 4.36 -7.99
N GLN A 33 -14.62 4.41 -9.04
CA GLN A 33 -13.64 3.35 -9.36
C GLN A 33 -12.21 3.76 -9.00
N LYS A 34 -11.98 4.98 -8.49
CA LYS A 34 -10.64 5.44 -8.15
C LYS A 34 -10.12 4.72 -6.90
N PRO A 35 -8.86 4.26 -6.92
CA PRO A 35 -8.17 3.78 -5.73
C PRO A 35 -8.13 4.84 -4.62
N LEU A 36 -7.97 4.37 -3.38
CA LEU A 36 -8.04 5.21 -2.19
C LEU A 36 -6.99 6.35 -2.18
N GLN A 37 -5.79 6.08 -2.70
CA GLN A 37 -4.63 6.97 -2.70
C GLN A 37 -4.90 8.28 -3.46
N PRO A 38 -5.32 8.26 -4.75
CA PRO A 38 -5.71 9.48 -5.46
C PRO A 38 -6.96 10.15 -4.89
N VAL A 39 -7.89 9.40 -4.29
CA VAL A 39 -9.07 10.00 -3.63
C VAL A 39 -8.65 10.81 -2.41
N ILE A 40 -7.71 10.31 -1.60
CA ILE A 40 -7.15 11.05 -0.45
C ILE A 40 -6.46 12.34 -0.91
N PHE A 41 -5.73 12.29 -2.03
CA PHE A 41 -5.09 13.49 -2.58
C PHE A 41 -6.10 14.56 -2.99
N ASN A 42 -7.28 14.18 -3.49
CA ASN A 42 -8.35 15.14 -3.80
C ASN A 42 -8.94 15.82 -2.56
N LEU A 43 -8.72 15.30 -1.35
CA LEU A 43 -9.15 15.95 -0.10
C LEU A 43 -8.27 17.16 0.27
N VAL A 44 -7.10 17.29 -0.36
CA VAL A 44 -6.22 18.46 -0.21
C VAL A 44 -6.72 19.55 -1.14
N GLY A 45 -7.57 20.43 -0.62
CA GLY A 45 -8.14 21.55 -1.37
C GLY A 45 -7.15 22.69 -1.57
N GLN A 46 -7.15 23.31 -2.76
CA GLN A 46 -6.28 24.46 -3.09
C GLN A 46 -6.44 25.66 -2.15
N PHE A 47 -7.63 25.86 -1.58
CA PHE A 47 -7.95 27.05 -0.76
C PHE A 47 -8.30 26.73 0.70
N ASN A 48 -8.76 25.51 0.99
CA ASN A 48 -9.05 25.04 2.34
C ASN A 48 -8.96 23.51 2.37
N THR A 49 -8.19 22.96 3.29
CA THR A 49 -8.04 21.51 3.48
C THR A 49 -8.73 21.11 4.79
N ASN A 50 -9.67 20.16 4.70
CA ASN A 50 -10.30 19.59 5.88
C ASN A 50 -9.34 18.56 6.51
N TRP A 51 -8.52 19.04 7.43
CA TRP A 51 -7.53 18.22 8.15
C TRP A 51 -8.14 17.01 8.87
N PRO A 52 -9.27 17.11 9.60
CA PRO A 52 -9.94 15.94 10.18
C PRO A 52 -10.29 14.85 9.17
N SER A 53 -10.84 15.22 8.01
CA SER A 53 -11.19 14.23 6.97
C SER A 53 -9.95 13.62 6.32
N LEU A 54 -8.92 14.43 6.09
CA LEU A 54 -7.65 13.97 5.53
C LEU A 54 -6.96 12.96 6.45
N THR A 55 -6.84 13.26 7.75
CA THR A 55 -6.17 12.37 8.71
C THR A 55 -6.95 11.08 8.95
N ALA A 56 -8.28 11.12 8.96
CA ALA A 56 -9.12 9.94 9.02
C ALA A 56 -8.89 9.03 7.80
N ALA A 57 -8.85 9.62 6.59
CA ALA A 57 -8.62 8.86 5.36
C ALA A 57 -7.20 8.28 5.29
N LEU A 58 -6.18 9.03 5.74
CA LEU A 58 -4.80 8.53 5.86
C LEU A 58 -4.70 7.37 6.86
N THR A 59 -5.41 7.45 7.99
CA THR A 59 -5.46 6.36 8.98
C THR A 59 -6.08 5.11 8.37
N MET A 60 -7.18 5.25 7.62
CA MET A 60 -7.81 4.15 6.89
C MET A 60 -6.90 3.54 5.82
N ALA A 61 -6.10 4.37 5.13
CA ALA A 61 -5.17 3.90 4.11
C ALA A 61 -4.02 3.02 4.66
N ILE A 62 -3.68 3.16 5.94
CA ILE A 62 -2.64 2.37 6.61
C ILE A 62 -3.17 0.97 7.00
N ILE A 63 -4.47 0.83 7.29
CA ILE A 63 -5.09 -0.43 7.73
C ILE A 63 -4.72 -1.64 6.86
N PRO A 64 -4.90 -1.62 5.52
CA PRO A 64 -4.59 -2.78 4.69
C PRO A 64 -3.11 -3.14 4.67
N VAL A 65 -2.21 -2.14 4.74
CA VAL A 65 -0.76 -2.37 4.84
C VAL A 65 -0.42 -3.08 6.14
N VAL A 66 -1.03 -2.64 7.25
CA VAL A 66 -0.86 -3.26 8.57
C VAL A 66 -1.42 -4.69 8.57
N LEU A 67 -2.58 -4.93 7.94
CA LEU A 67 -3.15 -6.27 7.82
C LEU A 67 -2.23 -7.22 7.04
N VAL A 68 -1.68 -6.77 5.90
CA VAL A 68 -0.71 -7.55 5.13
C VAL A 68 0.53 -7.83 5.98
N TYR A 69 1.05 -6.83 6.69
CA TYR A 69 2.19 -6.98 7.58
C TYR A 69 1.95 -8.02 8.67
N ILE A 70 0.84 -7.95 9.40
CA ILE A 70 0.52 -8.90 10.49
C ILE A 70 0.44 -10.35 9.96
N ASN A 71 -0.18 -10.54 8.80
CA ASN A 71 -0.29 -11.85 8.17
C ASN A 71 1.07 -12.40 7.72
N MET A 72 1.98 -11.53 7.27
CA MET A 72 3.23 -11.93 6.62
C MET A 72 4.48 -11.71 7.48
N GLN A 73 4.37 -11.15 8.69
CA GLN A 73 5.48 -10.83 9.59
C GLN A 73 6.44 -12.00 9.80
N LYS A 74 5.91 -13.23 9.94
CA LYS A 74 6.72 -14.44 10.14
C LYS A 74 7.54 -14.79 8.90
N GLN A 75 6.98 -14.61 7.71
CA GLN A 75 7.67 -14.88 6.45
C GLN A 75 8.66 -13.77 6.09
N PHE A 76 8.35 -12.53 6.45
CA PHE A 76 9.24 -11.39 6.26
C PHE A 76 10.51 -11.53 7.11
N VAL A 77 10.36 -11.87 8.40
CA VAL A 77 11.50 -12.13 9.31
C VAL A 77 12.30 -13.37 8.88
N ALA A 78 11.63 -14.45 8.47
CA ALA A 78 12.30 -15.65 7.96
C ALA A 78 13.03 -15.41 6.62
N GLY A 79 12.48 -14.57 5.75
CA GLY A 79 13.07 -14.19 4.46
C GLY A 79 14.32 -13.31 4.62
N LEU A 80 14.27 -12.32 5.52
CA LEU A 80 15.43 -11.49 5.89
C LEU A 80 16.57 -12.32 6.46
N THR A 81 16.28 -13.26 7.36
CA THR A 81 17.30 -14.10 8.00
C THR A 81 17.89 -15.15 7.05
N GLN A 82 17.10 -15.77 6.17
CA GLN A 82 17.61 -16.68 5.14
C GLN A 82 18.39 -15.96 4.02
N GLY A 83 18.06 -14.70 3.73
CA GLY A 83 18.83 -13.84 2.83
C GLY A 83 20.18 -13.42 3.42
N ALA A 84 20.23 -13.11 4.71
CA ALA A 84 21.44 -12.71 5.42
C ALA A 84 22.45 -13.86 5.63
N LEU A 85 21.99 -15.12 5.74
CA LEU A 85 22.85 -16.29 5.91
C LEU A 85 23.54 -16.76 4.61
N LYS A 86 23.17 -16.20 3.46
CA LYS A 86 23.82 -16.46 2.15
C LYS A 86 24.76 -15.33 1.71
N GLY A 87 24.94 -14.30 2.55
CA GLY A 87 26.00 -13.30 2.42
C GLY A 87 27.25 -13.71 3.18
#